data_AF-A0A7W0UL20-F1
#
_entry.id   AF-A0A7W0UL20-F1
#
_cell.length_a   1.000
_cell.length_b   1.000
_cell.length_c   1.000
_cell.angle_alpha   90.00
_cell.angle_beta   90.00
_cell.angle_gamma   90.00
#
_symmetry.space_group_name_H-M   'P 1'
#
loop_
_entity.id
_entity.type
_entity.pdbx_description
1 polymer ?
#
loop_
_entity_poly.entity_id
_entity_poly.type
_entity_poly.pdbx_seq_one_letter_code
_entity_poly.pdbx_strand_id
1 'polypeptide(L)'
;VVFIGVLDRYALKTGQAWPDELSRYLLIWVSFLAAAVSAQRLGHYTVAVLADWLVGSGRARRYFAAAVSFGSAGLFALLIPGTLYLVDVGSRQASPVLGVPMWLIFSSSLIGAGALTFFFLAAGLEALTAAKPVVTSTPRLEV
;
A
#
# COMPACT_ATOMS: atom_id res chain seq x y z
N VAL A 1 6.99 12.18 -17.48
CA VAL A 1 7.93 13.07 -16.76
C VAL A 1 9.38 12.69 -17.03
N VAL A 2 9.82 11.45 -16.74
CA VAL A 2 11.22 11.03 -17.01
C VAL A 2 11.60 11.19 -18.49
N PHE A 3 10.72 10.84 -19.42
CA PHE A 3 10.94 11.06 -20.86
C PHE A 3 11.14 12.54 -21.23
N ILE A 4 10.44 13.45 -20.54
CA ILE A 4 10.61 14.91 -20.73
C ILE A 4 11.99 15.34 -20.22
N GLY A 5 12.46 14.79 -19.08
CA GLY A 5 13.81 15.05 -18.59
C GLY A 5 14.92 14.52 -19.50
N VAL A 6 14.69 13.39 -20.18
CA VAL A 6 15.60 12.86 -21.21
C VAL A 6 15.64 13.82 -22.41
N LEU A 7 14.48 14.24 -22.93
CA LEU A 7 14.42 15.23 -24.01
C LEU A 7 15.07 16.57 -23.62
N ASP A 8 14.91 17.00 -22.37
CA ASP A 8 15.53 18.23 -21.86
C ASP A 8 17.06 18.14 -21.87
N ARG A 9 17.64 17.03 -21.36
CA ARG A 9 19.09 16.83 -21.34
C ARG A 9 19.71 16.67 -22.73
N TYR A 10 19.02 16.00 -23.66
CA TYR A 10 19.60 15.64 -24.95
C TYR A 10 19.19 16.56 -26.11
N ALA A 11 18.00 17.16 -26.07
CA ALA A 11 17.51 18.05 -27.14
C ALA A 11 17.55 19.54 -26.75
N LEU A 12 17.12 19.90 -25.54
CA LEU A 12 16.99 21.30 -25.11
C LEU A 12 18.25 21.85 -24.39
N LYS A 13 19.10 20.96 -23.86
CA LYS A 13 20.38 21.26 -23.16
C LYS A 13 20.27 22.24 -21.98
N THR A 14 19.07 22.42 -21.44
CA THR A 14 18.77 23.31 -20.30
C THR A 14 19.14 22.68 -18.95
N GLY A 15 19.25 21.35 -18.87
CA GLY A 15 19.78 20.66 -17.70
C GLY A 15 18.86 20.72 -16.48
N GLN A 16 17.56 20.81 -16.71
CA GLN A 16 16.59 21.14 -15.68
C GLN A 16 16.35 19.94 -14.75
N ALA A 17 16.62 20.09 -13.45
CA ALA A 17 16.62 18.97 -12.49
C ALA A 17 15.22 18.56 -11.96
N TRP A 18 14.16 19.32 -12.25
CA TRP A 18 12.82 19.07 -11.71
C TRP A 18 12.18 17.74 -12.14
N PRO A 19 12.40 17.16 -13.36
CA PRO A 19 11.78 15.89 -13.74
C PRO A 19 12.29 14.72 -12.90
N ASP A 20 13.55 14.78 -12.47
CA ASP A 20 14.19 13.76 -11.63
C ASP A 20 13.62 13.80 -10.21
N GLU A 21 13.22 14.96 -9.71
CA GLU A 21 12.56 15.12 -8.40
C GLU A 21 11.08 14.73 -8.47
N LEU A 22 10.35 15.22 -9.48
CA LEU A 22 8.92 14.92 -9.65
C LEU A 22 8.66 13.43 -9.87
N SER A 23 9.52 12.74 -10.63
CA SER A 23 9.36 11.30 -10.87
C SER A 23 9.48 10.49 -9.58
N ARG A 24 10.42 10.84 -8.69
CA ARG A 24 10.54 10.20 -7.37
C ARG A 24 9.30 10.43 -6.52
N TYR A 25 8.78 11.65 -6.53
CA TYR A 25 7.57 12.02 -5.80
C TYR A 25 6.33 11.25 -6.27
N LEU A 26 6.15 11.14 -7.59
CA LEU A 26 5.08 10.33 -8.17
C LEU A 26 5.25 8.84 -7.84
N LEU A 27 6.48 8.32 -7.86
CA LEU A 27 6.76 6.94 -7.51
C LEU A 27 6.38 6.64 -6.05
N ILE A 28 6.68 7.54 -5.11
CA ILE A 28 6.29 7.39 -3.70
C ILE A 28 4.77 7.28 -3.58
N TRP A 29 4.04 8.21 -4.21
CA TRP A 29 2.57 8.20 -4.22
C TRP A 29 2.00 6.91 -4.82
N VAL A 30 2.47 6.52 -6.01
CA VAL A 30 2.00 5.30 -6.69
C VAL A 30 2.31 4.06 -5.86
N SER A 31 3.45 4.00 -5.16
CA SER A 31 3.82 2.86 -4.31
C SER A 31 2.82 2.65 -3.17
N PHE A 32 2.45 3.72 -2.45
CA PHE A 32 1.47 3.64 -1.37
C PHE A 32 0.05 3.32 -1.88
N LEU A 33 -0.34 3.93 -3.01
CA LEU A 33 -1.64 3.64 -3.64
C LEU A 33 -1.70 2.19 -4.15
N ALA A 34 -0.64 1.70 -4.78
CA ALA A 34 -0.54 0.33 -5.27
C ALA A 34 -0.59 -0.68 -4.11
N ALA A 35 0.07 -0.39 -2.99
CA ALA A 35 -0.01 -1.21 -1.78
C ALA A 35 -1.45 -1.29 -1.25
N ALA A 36 -2.14 -0.14 -1.14
CA ALA A 36 -3.53 -0.08 -0.68
C ALA A 36 -4.48 -0.86 -1.60
N VAL A 37 -4.38 -0.68 -2.93
CA VAL A 37 -5.19 -1.42 -3.91
C VAL A 37 -4.88 -2.92 -3.88
N SER A 38 -3.61 -3.29 -3.69
CA SER A 38 -3.21 -4.69 -3.56
C SER A 38 -3.76 -5.32 -2.29
N ALA A 39 -3.79 -4.60 -1.17
CA ALA A 39 -4.42 -5.07 0.06
C ALA A 39 -5.93 -5.28 -0.12
N GLN A 40 -6.62 -4.37 -0.82
CA GLN A 40 -8.04 -4.52 -1.13
C GLN A 40 -8.32 -5.73 -2.05
N ARG A 41 -7.55 -5.90 -3.13
CA ARG A 41 -7.85 -6.91 -4.16
C ARG A 41 -7.25 -8.29 -3.88
N LEU A 42 -6.04 -8.32 -3.34
CA LEU A 42 -5.25 -9.54 -3.15
C LEU A 42 -5.04 -9.90 -1.67
N GLY A 43 -5.24 -8.95 -0.74
CA GLY A 43 -5.00 -9.18 0.69
C GLY A 43 -5.85 -10.33 1.25
N HIS A 44 -7.14 -10.36 0.92
CA HIS A 44 -8.04 -11.45 1.32
C HIS A 44 -7.60 -12.81 0.76
N TYR A 45 -7.10 -12.83 -0.48
CA TYR A 45 -6.64 -14.04 -1.15
C TYR A 45 -5.34 -14.57 -0.54
N THR A 46 -4.34 -13.71 -0.34
CA THR A 46 -3.03 -14.11 0.22
C THR A 46 -3.17 -14.66 1.63
N VAL A 47 -3.97 -14.01 2.49
CA VAL A 47 -4.20 -14.49 3.86
C VAL A 47 -4.97 -15.81 3.85
N ALA A 48 -5.93 -15.98 2.93
CA ALA A 48 -6.67 -17.24 2.81
C ALA A 48 -5.77 -18.40 2.37
N VAL A 49 -4.91 -18.20 1.36
CA VAL A 49 -3.96 -19.23 0.91
C VAL A 49 -2.98 -19.61 2.02
N LEU A 50 -2.46 -18.63 2.75
CA LEU A 50 -1.55 -18.90 3.88
C LEU A 50 -2.26 -19.69 4.98
N ALA A 51 -3.51 -19.35 5.29
CA ALA A 51 -4.32 -20.07 6.28
C ALA A 51 -4.64 -21.51 5.81
N ASP A 52 -4.91 -21.70 4.51
CA ASP A 52 -5.14 -23.02 3.91
C ASP A 52 -3.89 -23.91 4.02
N TRP A 53 -2.71 -23.33 3.78
CA TRP A 53 -1.44 -24.06 3.82
C TRP A 53 -1.00 -24.46 5.24
N LEU A 54 -1.15 -23.57 6.23
CA LEU A 54 -0.69 -23.85 7.61
C LEU A 54 -1.72 -24.58 8.47
N VAL A 55 -3.00 -24.26 8.34
CA VAL A 55 -4.05 -24.70 9.29
C VAL A 55 -5.05 -25.66 8.62
N GLY A 56 -5.15 -25.67 7.30
CA GLY A 56 -6.12 -26.47 6.57
C GLY A 56 -7.53 -25.88 6.64
N SER A 57 -8.53 -26.70 7.01
CA SER A 57 -9.94 -26.31 6.93
C SER A 57 -10.61 -26.12 8.30
N GLY A 58 -11.75 -25.41 8.31
CA GLY A 58 -12.61 -25.28 9.49
C GLY A 58 -12.45 -23.97 10.27
N ARG A 59 -12.82 -23.99 11.56
CA ARG A 59 -12.87 -22.79 12.42
C ARG A 59 -11.48 -22.23 12.73
N ALA A 60 -10.48 -23.09 12.93
CA ALA A 60 -9.11 -22.69 13.24
C ALA A 60 -8.51 -21.80 12.13
N ARG A 61 -8.76 -22.14 10.87
CA ARG A 61 -8.37 -21.35 9.69
C ARG A 61 -8.94 -19.92 9.74
N ARG A 62 -10.21 -19.77 10.11
CA ARG A 62 -10.87 -18.45 10.21
C ARG A 62 -10.22 -17.58 11.28
N TYR A 63 -9.99 -18.14 12.47
CA TYR A 63 -9.32 -17.41 13.55
C TYR A 63 -7.88 -17.06 13.20
N PHE A 64 -7.16 -17.94 12.52
CA PHE A 64 -5.81 -17.65 12.04
C PHE A 64 -5.80 -16.52 11.01
N ALA A 65 -6.66 -16.58 9.98
CA ALA A 65 -6.79 -15.52 8.98
C ALA A 65 -7.18 -14.18 9.61
N ALA A 66 -8.11 -14.18 10.57
CA ALA A 66 -8.48 -13.00 11.33
C ALA A 66 -7.30 -12.46 12.15
N ALA A 67 -6.57 -13.31 12.86
CA ALA A 67 -5.41 -12.92 13.67
C ALA A 67 -4.30 -12.29 12.81
N VAL A 68 -3.98 -12.88 11.66
CA VAL A 68 -3.00 -12.32 10.72
C VAL A 68 -3.46 -10.96 10.18
N SER A 69 -4.74 -10.83 9.82
CA SER A 69 -5.30 -9.58 9.31
C SER A 69 -5.30 -8.48 10.37
N PHE A 70 -5.74 -8.77 11.60
CA PHE A 70 -5.69 -7.83 12.70
C PHE A 70 -4.27 -7.47 13.13
N GLY A 71 -3.34 -8.44 13.13
CA GLY A 71 -1.93 -8.18 13.38
C GLY A 71 -1.32 -7.25 12.34
N SER A 72 -1.64 -7.47 11.06
CA SER A 72 -1.19 -6.60 9.96
C SER A 72 -1.79 -5.20 10.07
N ALA A 73 -3.09 -5.09 10.37
CA ALA A 73 -3.75 -3.82 10.63
C ALA A 73 -3.11 -3.07 11.81
N GLY A 74 -2.83 -3.76 12.91
CA GLY A 74 -2.15 -3.20 14.07
C GLY A 74 -0.77 -2.67 13.73
N LEU A 75 0.02 -3.41 12.94
CA LEU A 75 1.33 -2.98 12.48
C LEU A 75 1.26 -1.68 11.67
N PHE A 76 0.34 -1.57 10.71
CA PHE A 76 0.17 -0.34 9.92
C PHE A 76 -0.39 0.81 10.76
N ALA A 77 -1.27 0.53 11.72
CA ALA A 77 -1.79 1.53 12.63
C ALA A 77 -0.68 2.13 13.51
N LEU A 78 0.29 1.32 13.97
CA LEU A 78 1.44 1.78 14.73
C LEU A 78 2.36 2.73 13.94
N LEU A 79 2.31 2.70 12.61
CA LEU A 79 3.07 3.63 11.77
C LEU A 79 2.41 5.01 11.67
N ILE A 80 1.11 5.12 11.93
CA ILE A 80 0.34 6.37 11.74
C ILE A 80 0.96 7.56 12.50
N PRO A 81 1.31 7.46 13.80
CA PRO A 81 1.95 8.56 14.51
C PRO A 81 3.26 9.03 13.87
N GLY A 82 4.08 8.08 13.37
CA GLY A 82 5.31 8.40 12.65
C GLY A 82 5.05 9.12 11.32
N THR A 83 4.03 8.70 10.58
CA THR A 83 3.64 9.38 9.33
C THR A 83 3.07 10.78 9.58
N LEU A 84 2.32 10.98 10.67
CA LEU A 84 1.82 12.30 11.08
C LEU A 84 2.98 13.24 11.46
N TYR A 85 3.96 12.72 12.21
CA TYR A 85 5.18 13.47 12.51
C TYR A 85 5.94 13.86 11.23
N LEU A 86 6.05 12.95 10.27
CA LEU A 86 6.66 13.23 8.96
C LEU A 86 5.91 14.35 8.22
N VAL A 87 4.59 14.34 8.23
CA VAL A 87 3.76 15.39 7.62
C VAL A 87 4.00 16.74 8.31
N ASP A 88 4.07 16.80 9.64
CA ASP A 88 4.40 18.04 10.37
C ASP A 88 5.79 18.57 10.01
N VAL A 89 6.79 17.69 9.99
CA VAL A 89 8.16 18.03 9.58
C VAL A 89 8.21 18.54 8.13
N GLY A 90 7.41 17.95 7.23
CA GLY A 90 7.27 18.36 5.85
C GLY A 90 6.53 19.68 5.65
N SER A 91 5.75 20.15 6.63
CA SER A 91 5.09 21.46 6.56
C SER A 91 6.08 22.62 6.67
N ARG A 92 7.25 22.38 7.27
CA ARG A 92 8.30 23.36 7.52
C ARG A 92 9.43 23.31 6.49
N GLN A 93 9.30 22.45 5.46
CA GLN A 93 10.36 22.19 4.48
C GLN A 93 9.79 22.21 3.05
N ALA A 94 10.48 22.89 2.15
CA ALA A 94 10.21 22.86 0.72
C ALA A 94 11.22 21.97 -0.01
N SER A 95 10.81 21.37 -1.12
CA SER A 95 11.67 20.54 -1.97
C SER A 95 12.77 21.39 -2.61
N PRO A 96 14.03 20.93 -2.67
CA PRO A 96 15.17 21.71 -3.17
C PRO A 96 15.03 22.25 -4.58
N VAL A 97 14.41 21.50 -5.52
CA VAL A 97 14.35 21.90 -6.93
C VAL A 97 12.99 22.50 -7.28
N LEU A 98 11.90 21.82 -6.91
CA LEU A 98 10.54 22.23 -7.25
C LEU A 98 9.95 23.29 -6.32
N GLY A 99 10.57 23.55 -5.17
CA GLY A 99 10.02 24.43 -4.13
C GLY A 99 8.66 24.00 -3.55
N VAL A 100 8.20 22.78 -3.83
CA VAL A 100 6.91 22.28 -3.33
C VAL A 100 7.02 21.88 -1.85
N PRO A 101 5.97 22.09 -1.05
CA PRO A 101 6.04 21.79 0.36
C PRO A 101 6.01 20.26 0.59
N MET A 102 6.94 19.76 1.42
CA MET A 102 7.20 18.32 1.56
C MET A 102 6.08 17.54 2.24
N TRP A 103 5.17 18.21 2.96
CA TRP A 103 3.97 17.58 3.53
C TRP A 103 3.11 16.90 2.46
N LEU A 104 3.12 17.39 1.22
CA LEU A 104 2.44 16.74 0.09
C LEU A 104 3.04 15.36 -0.22
N ILE A 105 4.36 15.20 -0.11
CA ILE A 105 4.99 13.90 -0.33
C ILE A 105 4.76 12.99 0.86
N PHE A 106 4.94 13.50 2.08
CA PHE A 106 4.80 12.69 3.28
C PHE A 106 3.36 12.28 3.58
N SER A 107 2.36 13.05 3.16
CA SER A 107 0.95 12.69 3.29
C SER A 107 0.59 11.41 2.54
N SER A 108 1.33 11.05 1.48
CA SER A 108 1.18 9.75 0.81
C SER A 108 1.37 8.57 1.77
N SER A 109 2.33 8.67 2.69
CA SER A 109 2.60 7.62 3.68
C SER A 109 1.48 7.51 4.71
N LEU A 110 0.90 8.64 5.14
CA LEU A 110 -0.23 8.69 6.06
C LEU A 110 -1.48 8.07 5.43
N ILE A 111 -1.79 8.46 4.18
CA ILE A 111 -2.93 7.91 3.43
C ILE A 111 -2.73 6.42 3.17
N GLY A 112 -1.53 6.01 2.77
CA GLY A 112 -1.18 4.60 2.55
C GLY A 112 -1.33 3.76 3.82
N ALA A 113 -0.73 4.19 4.93
CA ALA A 113 -0.84 3.49 6.22
C ALA A 113 -2.30 3.40 6.71
N GLY A 114 -3.06 4.50 6.60
CA GLY A 114 -4.48 4.52 6.95
C GLY A 114 -5.32 3.57 6.08
N ALA A 115 -5.13 3.60 4.77
CA ALA A 115 -5.85 2.72 3.84
C ALA A 115 -5.52 1.24 4.07
N LEU A 116 -4.24 0.91 4.25
CA LEU A 116 -3.79 -0.45 4.56
C LEU A 116 -4.40 -0.94 5.88
N THR A 117 -4.35 -0.11 6.92
CA THR A 117 -4.98 -0.40 8.22
C THR A 117 -6.46 -0.71 8.02
N PHE A 118 -7.20 0.14 7.30
CA PHE A 118 -8.61 -0.05 7.03
C PHE A 118 -8.92 -1.36 6.28
N PHE A 119 -8.19 -1.66 5.20
CA PHE A 119 -8.43 -2.88 4.42
C PHE A 119 -8.12 -4.15 5.19
N PHE A 120 -7.03 -4.17 5.97
CA PHE A 120 -6.71 -5.33 6.81
C PHE A 120 -7.68 -5.49 7.99
N LEU A 121 -8.19 -4.40 8.57
CA LEU A 121 -9.26 -4.46 9.56
C LEU A 121 -10.53 -5.07 8.95
N ALA A 122 -10.95 -4.59 7.78
CA ALA A 122 -12.11 -5.13 7.06
C ALA A 122 -11.93 -6.63 6.76
N ALA A 123 -10.76 -7.04 6.27
CA ALA A 123 -10.43 -8.44 6.01
C ALA A 123 -10.51 -9.31 7.27
N GLY A 124 -10.02 -8.81 8.41
CA GLY A 124 -10.12 -9.52 9.70
C GLY A 124 -11.58 -9.70 10.15
N LEU A 125 -12.41 -8.66 10.00
CA LEU A 125 -13.84 -8.72 10.32
C LEU A 125 -14.60 -9.69 9.40
N GLU A 126 -14.30 -9.67 8.11
CA GLU A 126 -14.86 -10.62 7.15
C GLU A 126 -14.45 -12.06 7.46
N ALA A 127 -13.20 -12.31 7.85
CA ALA A 127 -12.74 -13.64 8.22
C ALA A 127 -13.52 -14.22 9.43
N LEU A 128 -13.96 -13.36 10.36
CA LEU A 128 -14.80 -13.75 11.50
C LEU A 128 -16.28 -13.92 11.13
N THR A 129 -16.81 -13.08 10.25
CA THR A 129 -18.24 -13.09 9.87
C THR A 129 -18.57 -14.05 8.73
N ALA A 130 -17.60 -14.44 7.90
CA ALA A 130 -17.80 -15.37 6.79
C ALA A 130 -18.17 -16.77 7.30
N ALA A 131 -19.48 -17.03 7.39
CA ALA A 131 -20.04 -18.31 7.81
C ALA A 131 -19.82 -19.44 6.78
N LYS A 132 -19.44 -19.13 5.53
CA LYS A 132 -19.30 -20.14 4.47
C LYS A 132 -17.85 -20.60 4.26
N PRO A 133 -17.63 -21.91 4.03
CA PRO A 133 -16.34 -22.40 3.59
C PRO A 133 -16.04 -21.80 2.21
N VAL A 134 -14.81 -21.31 2.03
CA VAL A 134 -14.32 -20.90 0.72
C VAL A 134 -14.37 -22.12 -0.17
N VAL A 135 -15.30 -22.13 -1.12
CA VAL A 135 -15.37 -23.17 -2.14
C VAL A 135 -14.10 -23.03 -2.95
N THR A 136 -13.24 -24.05 -2.89
CA THR A 136 -12.11 -24.25 -3.78
C THR A 136 -12.67 -24.51 -5.18
N SER A 137 -12.91 -23.45 -5.96
CA SER A 137 -13.02 -23.62 -7.40
C SER A 137 -11.62 -23.96 -7.90
N THR A 138 -11.35 -25.26 -8.03
CA THR A 138 -10.26 -25.76 -8.86
C THR A 138 -10.34 -25.03 -10.21
N PRO A 139 -9.27 -24.37 -10.67
CA PRO A 139 -9.26 -23.86 -12.04
C PRO A 139 -9.32 -25.10 -12.92
N ARG A 140 -10.48 -25.33 -13.53
CA ARG A 140 -10.63 -26.31 -14.60
C ARG A 140 -9.81 -25.76 -15.75
N LEU A 141 -8.57 -26.22 -15.84
CA LEU A 141 -7.75 -26.06 -17.03
C LEU A 141 -8.45 -26.86 -18.12
N GLU A 142 -9.34 -26.18 -18.85
CA GLU A 142 -9.80 -26.69 -20.13
C GLU A 142 -8.60 -26.61 -21.08
N VAL A 143 -8.20 -27.81 -21.50
CA VAL A 143 -7.09 -28.12 -22.41
C VAL A 143 -7.39 -27.60 -23.81
#